data_AF-M1BUS9-F1
#
_entry.id   AF-M1BUS9-F1
#
_cell.length_a   1.000
_cell.length_b   1.000
_cell.length_c   1.000
_cell.angle_alpha   90.00
_cell.angle_beta   90.00
_cell.angle_gamma   90.00
#
_symmetry.space_group_name_H-M   'P 1'
#
loop_
_entity.id
_entity.type
_entity.pdbx_description
1 polymer ?
#
loop_
_entity_poly.entity_id
_entity_poly.type
_entity_poly.pdbx_seq_one_letter_code
_entity_poly.pdbx_strand_id
1 'polypeptide(L)'
;MDFESNNWVWEGMYYYPRLFGGIMLTAALLGLSTSYFGGISVPTLLYPFPYLSIFYKKKHEKKRVRVYMDGCFDLMHYGHANALRQAKALGDELVVGVVSDEEIIATKGPPVLCMEERLALVSGLKWVDEVISSAPYAITEDFMNRLFNEYKIDYIIHGDDPCLLPDGTDAYALAKKAGRYKQIKRTEGVSSTDIGGFFLLLKVEILLKIAPIQLPLAKLMI
;
A
#
# COMPACT_ATOMS: atom_id res chain seq x y z
N MET A 1 -28.45 13.58 3.72
CA MET A 1 -27.06 13.79 3.25
C MET A 1 -26.74 12.59 2.40
N ASP A 2 -26.98 12.76 1.11
CA ASP A 2 -27.06 11.70 0.13
C ASP A 2 -25.66 11.20 -0.25
N PHE A 3 -25.53 9.88 -0.32
CA PHE A 3 -24.29 9.17 -0.59
C PHE A 3 -24.23 8.87 -2.09
N GLU A 4 -23.52 9.69 -2.85
CA GLU A 4 -23.28 9.44 -4.27
C GLU A 4 -22.34 8.22 -4.44
N SER A 5 -22.92 7.13 -4.96
CA SER A 5 -22.19 5.94 -5.39
C SER A 5 -21.47 6.22 -6.72
N ASN A 6 -20.14 6.14 -6.71
CA ASN A 6 -19.30 6.28 -7.90
C ASN A 6 -19.50 5.10 -8.88
N ASN A 7 -20.38 5.27 -9.87
CA ASN A 7 -20.67 4.35 -10.97
C ASN A 7 -19.63 4.35 -12.12
N TRP A 8 -18.41 4.84 -11.87
CA TRP A 8 -17.40 5.09 -12.92
C TRP A 8 -16.70 3.83 -13.47
N VAL A 9 -17.08 2.63 -13.02
CA VAL A 9 -16.46 1.36 -13.45
C VAL A 9 -17.28 0.65 -14.54
N TRP A 10 -18.54 1.03 -14.78
CA TRP A 10 -19.44 0.29 -15.69
C TRP A 10 -19.85 1.03 -16.98
N GLU A 11 -19.50 2.32 -17.14
CA GLU A 11 -19.87 3.08 -18.35
C GLU A 11 -18.86 2.97 -19.51
N GLY A 12 -17.66 2.43 -19.27
CA GLY A 12 -16.59 2.31 -20.28
C GLY A 12 -16.70 1.12 -21.25
N MET A 13 -17.64 0.19 -21.03
CA MET A 13 -17.75 -1.06 -21.80
C MET A 13 -18.88 -1.08 -22.85
N TYR A 14 -19.67 0.00 -22.99
CA TYR A 14 -20.81 0.04 -23.92
C TYR A 14 -20.61 0.90 -25.19
N TYR A 15 -19.47 1.57 -25.32
CA TYR A 15 -19.12 2.26 -26.57
C TYR A 15 -18.03 1.46 -27.30
N TYR A 16 -18.41 0.85 -28.43
CA TYR A 16 -17.60 0.14 -29.44
C TYR A 16 -17.93 -1.36 -29.67
N PRO A 17 -19.13 -1.67 -30.20
CA PRO A 17 -19.25 -2.82 -31.10
C PRO A 17 -19.72 -2.49 -32.52
N ARG A 18 -19.98 -1.21 -32.87
CA ARG A 18 -20.63 -0.88 -34.17
C ARG A 18 -19.70 -0.51 -35.32
N LEU A 19 -18.40 -0.30 -35.11
CA LEU A 19 -17.51 0.14 -36.21
C LEU A 19 -16.88 -1.00 -37.03
N PHE A 20 -16.59 -2.16 -36.43
CA PHE A 20 -15.96 -3.26 -37.17
C PHE A 20 -16.96 -4.19 -37.87
N GLY A 21 -18.12 -4.44 -37.27
CA GLY A 21 -19.16 -5.30 -37.88
C GLY A 21 -19.85 -4.70 -39.10
N GLY A 22 -19.99 -3.36 -39.15
CA GLY A 22 -20.67 -2.66 -40.24
C GLY A 22 -19.86 -2.59 -41.54
N ILE A 23 -18.53 -2.52 -41.46
CA ILE A 23 -17.65 -2.36 -42.64
C ILE A 23 -17.47 -3.69 -43.39
N MET A 24 -17.51 -4.83 -42.71
CA MET A 24 -17.47 -6.14 -43.38
C MET A 24 -18.82 -6.53 -44.02
N LEU A 25 -19.96 -6.11 -43.43
CA LEU A 25 -21.28 -6.46 -43.97
C LEU A 25 -21.64 -5.65 -45.23
N THR A 26 -21.16 -4.39 -45.34
CA THR A 26 -21.37 -3.56 -46.54
C THR A 26 -20.51 -3.99 -47.73
N ALA A 27 -19.28 -4.46 -47.49
CA ALA A 27 -18.43 -5.00 -48.55
C ALA A 27 -19.00 -6.29 -49.16
N ALA A 28 -19.62 -7.15 -48.34
CA ALA A 28 -20.25 -8.40 -48.80
C ALA A 28 -21.53 -8.14 -49.61
N LEU A 29 -22.35 -7.14 -49.24
CA LEU A 29 -23.58 -6.80 -49.98
C LEU A 29 -23.31 -6.06 -51.29
N LEU A 30 -22.26 -5.24 -51.36
CA LEU A 30 -21.85 -4.58 -52.62
C LEU A 30 -21.15 -5.54 -53.58
N GLY A 31 -20.44 -6.56 -53.07
CA GLY A 31 -19.82 -7.61 -53.88
C GLY A 31 -20.81 -8.62 -54.49
N LEU A 32 -22.04 -8.72 -53.97
CA LEU A 32 -23.07 -9.63 -54.48
C LEU A 32 -24.05 -8.99 -55.47
N SER A 33 -24.07 -7.66 -55.64
CA SER A 33 -25.00 -6.99 -56.56
C SER A 33 -24.43 -6.72 -57.96
N THR A 34 -23.11 -6.84 -58.16
CA THR A 34 -22.45 -6.57 -59.45
C THR A 34 -22.46 -7.77 -60.41
N SER A 35 -23.03 -8.91 -60.02
CA SER A 35 -23.16 -10.09 -60.89
C SER A 35 -24.49 -10.17 -61.66
N TYR A 36 -25.42 -9.22 -61.48
CA TYR A 36 -26.77 -9.31 -62.04
C TYR A 36 -27.14 -8.31 -63.16
N PHE A 37 -26.24 -7.41 -63.56
CA PHE A 37 -26.45 -6.59 -64.76
C PHE A 37 -25.19 -6.62 -65.63
N GLY A 38 -25.33 -7.24 -66.81
CA GLY A 38 -24.28 -7.34 -67.79
C GLY A 38 -23.82 -5.98 -68.30
N GLY A 39 -22.51 -5.90 -68.57
CA GLY A 39 -21.90 -5.03 -69.56
C GLY A 39 -22.16 -3.53 -69.43
N ILE A 40 -21.35 -2.85 -68.62
CA ILE A 40 -20.78 -1.52 -68.92
C ILE A 40 -19.36 -1.52 -68.31
N SER A 41 -18.36 -1.21 -69.12
CA SER A 41 -16.98 -1.00 -68.70
C SER A 41 -16.89 0.15 -67.70
N VAL A 42 -16.68 -0.15 -66.43
CA VAL A 42 -16.35 0.86 -65.42
C VAL A 42 -14.87 1.21 -65.62
N PRO A 43 -14.51 2.46 -65.93
CA PRO A 43 -13.10 2.83 -66.07
C PRO A 43 -12.43 2.64 -64.72
N THR A 44 -11.27 1.99 -64.75
CA THR A 44 -10.36 1.79 -63.61
C THR A 44 -9.93 3.14 -63.06
N LEU A 45 -10.77 3.77 -62.26
CA LEU A 45 -10.39 4.95 -61.48
C LEU A 45 -9.46 4.45 -60.37
N LEU A 46 -8.16 4.58 -60.65
CA LEU A 46 -7.09 4.71 -59.67
C LEU A 46 -7.48 5.81 -58.68
N TYR A 47 -8.14 5.43 -57.57
CA TYR A 47 -8.17 6.27 -56.39
C TYR A 47 -6.86 6.02 -55.64
N PRO A 48 -5.94 6.99 -55.56
CA PRO A 48 -4.79 6.86 -54.68
C PRO A 48 -5.36 7.01 -53.27
N PHE A 49 -5.52 5.90 -52.55
CA PHE A 49 -5.72 5.98 -51.11
C PHE A 49 -4.48 6.69 -50.55
N PRO A 50 -4.57 7.96 -50.10
CA PRO A 50 -3.40 8.64 -49.59
C PRO A 50 -3.16 8.03 -48.22
N TYR A 51 -2.13 7.20 -48.15
CA TYR A 51 -1.27 6.96 -46.99
C TYR A 51 -1.88 7.47 -45.67
N LEU A 52 -2.88 6.76 -45.15
CA LEU A 52 -3.34 6.99 -43.79
C LEU A 52 -2.26 6.39 -42.89
N SER A 53 -1.21 7.17 -42.65
CA SER A 53 -0.30 6.96 -41.55
C SER A 53 -1.12 7.12 -40.28
N ILE A 54 -1.73 6.01 -39.83
CA ILE A 54 -2.28 5.90 -38.49
C ILE A 54 -1.08 6.09 -37.57
N PHE A 55 -0.91 7.32 -37.08
CA PHE A 55 0.04 7.66 -36.04
C PHE A 55 -0.40 6.92 -34.78
N TYR A 56 0.08 5.68 -34.62
CA TYR A 56 0.00 4.96 -33.36
C TYR A 56 0.81 5.73 -32.33
N LYS A 57 0.13 6.59 -31.56
CA LYS A 57 0.74 7.25 -30.41
C LYS A 57 1.11 6.16 -29.41
N LYS A 58 2.41 5.89 -29.26
CA LYS A 58 2.94 4.90 -28.32
C LYS A 58 2.42 5.26 -26.92
N LYS A 59 1.55 4.42 -26.37
CA LYS A 59 1.00 4.59 -25.03
C LYS A 59 2.14 4.37 -24.05
N HIS A 60 2.66 5.45 -23.48
CA HIS A 60 3.61 5.35 -22.38
C HIS A 60 2.84 4.83 -21.16
N GLU A 61 3.17 3.62 -20.72
CA GLU A 61 2.68 3.11 -19.45
C GLU A 61 3.23 3.96 -18.32
N LYS A 62 2.34 4.44 -17.45
CA LYS A 62 2.72 5.21 -16.27
C LYS A 62 3.50 4.29 -15.34
N LYS A 63 4.71 4.70 -14.96
CA LYS A 63 5.50 3.99 -13.94
C LYS A 63 4.67 3.89 -12.65
N ARG A 64 4.56 2.68 -12.11
CA ARG A 64 3.95 2.43 -10.80
C ARG A 64 4.80 3.04 -9.69
N VAL A 65 4.15 3.69 -8.72
CA VAL A 65 4.77 4.27 -7.55
C VAL A 65 4.78 3.23 -6.42
N ARG A 66 5.96 2.83 -5.97
CA ARG A 66 6.10 1.90 -4.83
C ARG A 66 6.42 2.68 -3.57
N VAL A 67 5.72 2.42 -2.49
CA VAL A 67 5.94 3.07 -1.19
C VAL A 67 6.32 2.04 -0.15
N TYR A 68 7.18 2.44 0.78
CA TYR A 68 7.62 1.60 1.88
C TYR A 68 7.13 2.16 3.21
N MET A 69 6.67 1.28 4.10
CA MET A 69 6.37 1.64 5.49
C MET A 69 6.87 0.53 6.40
N ASP A 70 7.51 0.89 7.49
CA ASP A 70 8.02 -0.04 8.48
C ASP A 70 7.37 0.14 9.84
N GLY A 71 7.49 -0.90 10.66
CA GLY A 71 6.99 -0.88 12.02
C GLY A 71 7.21 -2.20 12.75
N CYS A 72 7.00 -2.15 14.07
CA CYS A 72 6.95 -3.34 14.90
C CYS A 72 5.67 -4.12 14.62
N PHE A 73 4.52 -3.43 14.51
CA PHE A 73 3.19 -4.03 14.31
C PHE A 73 2.77 -5.02 15.41
N ASP A 74 3.33 -4.89 16.61
CA ASP A 74 2.93 -5.68 17.78
C ASP A 74 1.51 -5.30 18.23
N LEU A 75 0.76 -6.31 18.72
CA LEU A 75 -0.66 -6.19 19.09
C LEU A 75 -1.47 -5.44 18.00
N MET A 76 -1.39 -5.92 16.75
CA MET A 76 -2.00 -5.30 15.57
C MET A 76 -3.43 -4.78 15.85
N HIS A 77 -3.65 -3.49 15.57
CA HIS A 77 -4.88 -2.77 15.93
C HIS A 77 -5.28 -1.77 14.82
N TYR A 78 -6.41 -1.08 15.01
CA TYR A 78 -6.94 -0.13 14.03
C TYR A 78 -5.94 0.96 13.62
N GLY A 79 -5.16 1.49 14.57
CA GLY A 79 -4.09 2.46 14.28
C GLY A 79 -3.10 1.99 13.20
N HIS A 80 -2.57 0.76 13.31
CA HIS A 80 -1.68 0.18 12.30
C HIS A 80 -2.39 -0.03 10.95
N ALA A 81 -3.59 -0.62 10.98
CA ALA A 81 -4.40 -0.86 9.79
C ALA A 81 -4.69 0.45 9.03
N ASN A 82 -5.08 1.51 9.74
CA ASN A 82 -5.35 2.81 9.15
C ASN A 82 -4.07 3.52 8.67
N ALA A 83 -2.93 3.34 9.35
CA ALA A 83 -1.64 3.85 8.90
C ALA A 83 -1.23 3.21 7.56
N LEU A 84 -1.32 1.88 7.45
CA LEU A 84 -1.03 1.15 6.21
C LEU A 84 -2.01 1.52 5.08
N ARG A 85 -3.29 1.73 5.39
CA ARG A 85 -4.28 2.27 4.44
C ARG A 85 -3.87 3.65 3.91
N GLN A 86 -3.43 4.55 4.78
CA GLN A 86 -2.96 5.88 4.39
C GLN A 86 -1.68 5.80 3.56
N ALA A 87 -0.72 4.94 3.94
CA ALA A 87 0.50 4.73 3.18
C ALA A 87 0.20 4.19 1.76
N LYS A 88 -0.66 3.18 1.65
CA LYS A 88 -1.12 2.65 0.35
C LYS A 88 -1.77 3.72 -0.53
N ALA A 89 -2.45 4.71 0.04
CA ALA A 89 -3.04 5.81 -0.74
C ALA A 89 -1.99 6.76 -1.36
N LEU A 90 -0.73 6.71 -0.93
CA LEU A 90 0.37 7.54 -1.44
C LEU A 90 1.17 6.89 -2.57
N GLY A 91 0.83 5.65 -2.94
CA GLY A 91 1.47 4.88 -4.01
C GLY A 91 0.50 3.93 -4.71
N ASP A 92 1.00 3.19 -5.68
CA ASP A 92 0.26 2.12 -6.35
C ASP A 92 0.50 0.77 -5.65
N GLU A 93 1.66 0.58 -5.01
CA GLU A 93 2.10 -0.63 -4.30
C GLU A 93 2.74 -0.25 -2.96
N LEU A 94 2.35 -0.94 -1.88
CA LEU A 94 2.85 -0.77 -0.53
C LEU A 94 3.67 -2.01 -0.13
N VAL A 95 4.95 -1.76 0.12
CA VAL A 95 5.89 -2.72 0.69
C VAL A 95 6.02 -2.43 2.18
N VAL A 96 5.85 -3.44 3.03
CA VAL A 96 5.89 -3.26 4.49
C VAL A 96 7.08 -3.96 5.10
N GLY A 97 7.91 -3.21 5.83
CA GLY A 97 9.01 -3.78 6.62
C GLY A 97 8.56 -4.12 8.03
N VAL A 98 8.64 -5.40 8.40
CA VAL A 98 8.44 -5.82 9.79
C VAL A 98 9.79 -5.81 10.48
N VAL A 99 9.92 -4.99 11.53
CA VAL A 99 11.18 -4.84 12.26
C VAL A 99 11.47 -6.09 13.09
N SER A 100 12.73 -6.53 13.14
CA SER A 100 13.13 -7.75 13.86
C SER A 100 12.97 -7.63 15.38
N ASP A 101 12.86 -8.77 16.06
CA ASP A 101 12.70 -8.78 17.53
C ASP A 101 13.93 -8.17 18.22
N GLU A 102 15.14 -8.43 17.72
CA GLU A 102 16.40 -7.91 18.28
C GLU A 102 16.44 -6.38 18.24
N GLU A 103 16.04 -5.79 17.12
CA GLU A 103 15.99 -4.34 16.90
C GLU A 103 14.96 -3.66 17.80
N ILE A 104 13.77 -4.27 17.95
CA ILE A 104 12.72 -3.77 18.85
C ILE A 104 13.13 -3.90 20.32
N ILE A 105 13.72 -5.02 20.72
CA ILE A 105 14.23 -5.23 22.09
C ILE A 105 15.26 -4.17 22.45
N ALA A 106 16.19 -3.87 21.54
CA ALA A 106 17.23 -2.87 21.77
C ALA A 106 16.69 -1.44 21.94
N THR A 107 15.54 -1.13 21.35
CA THR A 107 15.05 0.26 21.26
C THR A 107 13.83 0.55 22.12
N LYS A 108 12.84 -0.35 22.13
CA LYS A 108 11.52 -0.16 22.78
C LYS A 108 11.20 -1.20 23.85
N GLY A 109 11.91 -2.33 23.86
CA GLY A 109 11.63 -3.48 24.72
C GLY A 109 10.98 -4.64 23.95
N PRO A 110 10.81 -5.82 24.57
CA PRO A 110 10.37 -7.01 23.87
C PRO A 110 8.91 -6.88 23.38
N PRO A 111 8.60 -7.25 22.14
CA PRO A 111 7.22 -7.34 21.67
C PRO A 111 6.48 -8.49 22.37
N VAL A 112 5.15 -8.41 22.40
CA VAL A 112 4.29 -9.49 22.90
C VAL A 112 4.19 -10.62 21.89
N LEU A 113 4.01 -10.28 20.61
CA LEU A 113 3.93 -11.23 19.49
C LEU A 113 5.30 -11.50 18.91
N CYS A 114 5.57 -12.77 18.55
CA CYS A 114 6.82 -13.13 17.89
C CYS A 114 6.87 -12.61 16.45
N MET A 115 8.07 -12.55 15.87
CA MET A 115 8.27 -12.08 14.50
C MET A 115 7.34 -12.76 13.47
N GLU A 116 7.14 -14.06 13.55
CA GLU A 116 6.31 -14.84 12.62
C GLU A 116 4.82 -14.44 12.72
N GLU A 117 4.32 -14.21 13.93
CA GLU A 117 2.95 -13.76 14.17
C GLU A 117 2.73 -12.35 13.61
N ARG A 118 3.69 -11.44 13.84
CA ARG A 118 3.64 -10.07 13.31
C ARG A 118 3.68 -10.07 11.77
N LEU A 119 4.52 -10.90 11.17
CA LEU A 119 4.58 -11.10 9.71
C LEU A 119 3.25 -11.63 9.15
N ALA A 120 2.64 -12.62 9.80
CA ALA A 120 1.37 -13.19 9.38
C ALA A 120 0.24 -12.14 9.45
N LEU A 121 0.19 -11.34 10.51
CA LEU A 121 -0.78 -10.27 10.68
C LEU A 121 -0.63 -9.18 9.60
N VAL A 122 0.60 -8.74 9.33
CA VAL A 122 0.87 -7.72 8.30
C VAL A 122 0.54 -8.25 6.90
N SER A 123 0.94 -9.47 6.59
CA SER A 123 0.70 -10.11 5.28
C SER A 123 -0.79 -10.32 5.00
N GLY A 124 -1.62 -10.45 6.04
CA GLY A 124 -3.07 -10.60 5.93
C GLY A 124 -3.83 -9.29 5.66
N LEU A 125 -3.17 -8.12 5.72
CA LEU A 125 -3.83 -6.84 5.54
C LEU A 125 -4.06 -6.51 4.07
N LYS A 126 -5.31 -6.14 3.74
CA LYS A 126 -5.76 -5.81 2.38
C LYS A 126 -4.87 -4.82 1.62
N TRP A 127 -4.23 -3.88 2.32
CA TRP A 127 -3.47 -2.79 1.70
C TRP A 127 -2.00 -3.12 1.45
N VAL A 128 -1.52 -4.25 1.96
CA VAL A 128 -0.12 -4.66 1.89
C VAL A 128 0.06 -5.54 0.64
N ASP A 129 0.99 -5.17 -0.23
CA ASP A 129 1.27 -5.95 -1.45
C ASP A 129 2.51 -6.83 -1.30
N GLU A 130 3.49 -6.39 -0.52
CA GLU A 130 4.75 -7.10 -0.28
C GLU A 130 5.22 -6.86 1.16
N VAL A 131 5.89 -7.85 1.75
CA VAL A 131 6.42 -7.77 3.11
C VAL A 131 7.91 -8.10 3.11
N ILE A 132 8.69 -7.26 3.77
CA ILE A 132 10.11 -7.47 4.05
C ILE A 132 10.23 -7.91 5.52
N SER A 133 10.76 -9.10 5.74
CA SER A 133 11.08 -9.58 7.09
C SER A 133 12.40 -8.98 7.58
N SER A 134 12.51 -8.86 8.91
CA SER A 134 13.70 -8.44 9.64
C SER A 134 14.28 -7.13 9.12
N ALA A 135 13.41 -6.13 8.94
CA ALA A 135 13.83 -4.77 8.65
C ALA A 135 14.58 -4.17 9.85
N PRO A 136 15.61 -3.33 9.62
CA PRO A 136 16.27 -2.60 10.69
C PRO A 136 15.32 -1.54 11.28
N TYR A 137 15.54 -1.15 12.55
CA TYR A 137 14.74 -0.08 13.15
C TYR A 137 15.07 1.30 12.56
N ALA A 138 16.34 1.55 12.23
CA ALA A 138 16.79 2.77 11.58
C ALA A 138 16.98 2.56 10.07
N ILE A 139 16.66 3.57 9.28
CA ILE A 139 17.00 3.56 7.85
C ILE A 139 18.50 3.85 7.71
N THR A 140 19.30 2.80 7.60
CA THR A 140 20.75 2.89 7.32
C THR A 140 21.02 3.19 5.85
N GLU A 141 22.23 3.64 5.51
CA GLU A 141 22.61 3.88 4.11
C GLU A 141 22.48 2.62 3.25
N ASP A 142 22.96 1.49 3.74
CA ASP A 142 22.87 0.20 3.06
C ASP A 142 21.42 -0.23 2.83
N PHE A 143 20.59 -0.13 3.86
CA PHE A 143 19.19 -0.51 3.73
C PHE A 143 18.42 0.44 2.82
N MET A 144 18.69 1.75 2.89
CA MET A 144 18.13 2.74 1.97
C MET A 144 18.51 2.45 0.51
N ASN A 145 19.77 2.07 0.26
CA ASN A 145 20.23 1.67 -1.07
C ASN A 145 19.48 0.43 -1.56
N ARG A 146 19.26 -0.58 -0.71
CA ARG A 146 18.45 -1.76 -1.06
C ARG A 146 17.00 -1.37 -1.37
N LEU A 147 16.36 -0.54 -0.53
CA LEU A 147 14.99 -0.07 -0.76
C LEU A 147 14.85 0.61 -2.12
N PHE A 148 15.76 1.52 -2.47
CA PHE A 148 15.65 2.29 -3.70
C PHE A 148 16.11 1.55 -4.96
N ASN A 149 17.16 0.73 -4.85
CA ASN A 149 17.78 0.09 -6.00
C ASN A 149 17.26 -1.33 -6.24
N GLU A 150 16.98 -2.11 -5.20
CA GLU A 150 16.50 -3.50 -5.32
C GLU A 150 14.97 -3.53 -5.31
N TYR A 151 14.34 -3.00 -4.24
CA TYR A 151 12.88 -3.01 -4.08
C TYR A 151 12.15 -1.92 -4.87
N LYS A 152 12.91 -1.05 -5.55
CA LYS A 152 12.41 0.05 -6.40
C LYS A 152 11.43 0.99 -5.66
N ILE A 153 11.64 1.19 -4.36
CA ILE A 153 10.82 2.08 -3.53
C ILE A 153 10.99 3.52 -4.01
N ASP A 154 9.87 4.22 -4.19
CA ASP A 154 9.79 5.62 -4.56
C ASP A 154 9.84 6.54 -3.33
N TYR A 155 9.10 6.19 -2.27
CA TYR A 155 9.01 6.95 -1.02
C TYR A 155 8.93 6.05 0.21
N ILE A 156 9.53 6.51 1.30
CA ILE A 156 9.38 5.95 2.65
C ILE A 156 8.30 6.75 3.37
N ILE A 157 7.31 6.06 3.94
CA ILE A 157 6.14 6.63 4.61
C ILE A 157 6.18 6.24 6.08
N HIS A 158 5.98 7.20 6.97
CA HIS A 158 5.83 6.92 8.40
C HIS A 158 4.82 7.88 9.04
N GLY A 159 4.34 7.54 10.24
CA GLY A 159 3.54 8.44 11.08
C GLY A 159 4.30 9.73 11.46
N ASP A 160 3.56 10.72 11.95
CA ASP A 160 4.08 12.02 12.36
C ASP A 160 4.70 12.05 13.77
N ASP A 161 4.68 10.92 14.48
CA ASP A 161 5.39 10.77 15.75
C ASP A 161 6.92 10.72 15.54
N PRO A 162 7.69 11.29 16.47
CA PRO A 162 9.14 11.24 16.41
C PRO A 162 9.66 9.82 16.68
N CYS A 163 10.39 9.26 15.72
CA CYS A 163 11.11 7.99 15.86
C CYS A 163 12.57 8.26 16.17
N LEU A 164 12.89 8.29 17.46
CA LEU A 164 14.24 8.55 17.94
C LEU A 164 14.99 7.24 18.23
N LEU A 165 16.28 7.26 17.96
CA LEU A 165 17.25 6.25 18.38
C LEU A 165 17.72 6.53 19.81
N PRO A 166 18.40 5.58 20.48
CA PRO A 166 18.90 5.77 21.85
C PRO A 166 19.84 6.98 22.02
N ASP A 167 20.50 7.42 20.95
CA ASP A 167 21.35 8.61 20.91
C ASP A 167 20.57 9.93 20.67
N GLY A 168 19.25 9.85 20.52
CA GLY A 168 18.36 10.98 20.25
C GLY A 168 18.28 11.39 18.78
N THR A 169 18.98 10.69 17.87
CA THR A 169 18.90 10.97 16.44
C THR A 169 17.63 10.39 15.81
N ASP A 170 17.21 10.95 14.69
CA ASP A 170 15.99 10.55 13.97
C ASP A 170 16.26 9.34 13.08
N ALA A 171 15.53 8.24 13.29
CA ALA A 171 15.65 6.99 12.56
C ALA A 171 15.44 7.13 11.04
N TYR A 172 14.77 8.20 10.59
CA TYR A 172 14.49 8.50 9.19
C TYR A 172 15.27 9.69 8.64
N ALA A 173 16.29 10.19 9.35
CA ALA A 173 17.08 11.37 8.94
C ALA A 173 17.62 11.26 7.51
N LEU A 174 18.14 10.08 7.12
CA LEU A 174 18.67 9.84 5.78
C LEU A 174 17.58 9.94 4.69
N ALA A 175 16.43 9.31 4.92
CA ALA A 175 15.29 9.37 4.00
C ALA A 175 14.74 10.80 3.83
N LYS A 176 14.69 11.56 4.93
CA LYS A 176 14.30 12.98 4.95
C LYS A 176 15.29 13.84 4.17
N LYS A 177 16.60 13.67 4.40
CA LYS A 177 17.67 14.37 3.68
C LYS A 177 17.65 14.06 2.18
N ALA A 178 17.29 12.84 1.79
CA ALA A 178 17.13 12.45 0.39
C ALA A 178 15.86 13.00 -0.28
N GLY A 179 14.95 13.65 0.48
CA GLY A 179 13.68 14.17 -0.05
C GLY A 179 12.68 13.07 -0.44
N ARG A 180 12.85 11.85 0.08
CA ARG A 180 12.03 10.67 -0.26
C ARG A 180 11.24 10.14 0.92
N TYR A 181 10.98 11.00 1.91
CA TYR A 181 10.18 10.70 3.08
C TYR A 181 8.85 11.45 3.03
N LYS A 182 7.74 10.78 3.33
CA LYS A 182 6.41 11.40 3.48
C LYS A 182 5.81 11.01 4.82
N GLN A 183 5.06 11.94 5.41
CA GLN A 183 4.38 11.73 6.68
C GLN A 183 2.88 11.46 6.48
N ILE A 184 2.33 10.62 7.35
CA ILE A 184 0.88 10.42 7.51
C ILE A 184 0.49 10.69 8.96
N LYS A 185 -0.80 10.90 9.22
CA LYS A 185 -1.29 11.17 10.57
C LYS A 185 -1.47 9.90 11.38
N ARG A 186 -0.95 9.88 12.61
CA ARG A 186 -1.27 8.81 13.56
C ARG A 186 -2.77 8.85 13.90
N THR A 187 -3.33 7.67 14.15
CA THR A 187 -4.69 7.55 14.66
C THR A 187 -4.68 7.75 16.17
N GLU A 188 -5.39 8.77 16.64
CA GLU A 188 -5.46 9.06 18.07
C GLU A 188 -6.33 8.07 18.85
N GLY A 189 -6.04 7.92 20.15
CA GLY A 189 -6.80 7.07 21.06
C GLY A 189 -6.58 5.56 20.91
N VAL A 190 -5.59 5.13 20.11
CA VAL A 190 -5.20 3.72 20.01
C VAL A 190 -3.70 3.56 19.78
N SER A 191 -3.07 2.73 20.60
CA SER A 191 -1.67 2.29 20.45
C SER A 191 -1.45 0.95 21.17
N SER A 192 -0.39 0.21 20.83
CA SER A 192 0.00 -1.00 21.55
C SER A 192 0.33 -0.70 23.02
N THR A 193 0.87 0.49 23.31
CA THR A 193 1.13 0.96 24.68
C THR A 193 -0.17 1.16 25.47
N ASP A 194 -1.19 1.76 24.85
CA ASP A 194 -2.50 1.92 25.49
C ASP A 194 -3.13 0.56 25.78
N ILE A 195 -3.12 -0.35 24.79
CA ILE A 195 -3.66 -1.71 24.92
C ILE A 195 -2.92 -2.48 26.03
N GLY A 196 -1.58 -2.48 26.01
CA GLY A 196 -0.77 -3.11 27.05
C GLY A 196 -0.99 -2.49 28.43
N GLY A 197 -1.13 -1.16 28.48
CA GLY A 197 -1.44 -0.39 29.68
C GLY A 197 -2.78 -0.79 30.30
N PHE A 198 -3.83 -0.97 29.48
CA PHE A 198 -5.12 -1.48 29.95
C PHE A 198 -4.99 -2.85 30.61
N PHE A 199 -4.28 -3.80 29.99
CA PHE A 199 -4.06 -5.12 30.60
C PHE A 199 -3.27 -5.05 31.90
N LEU A 200 -2.24 -4.19 31.96
CA LEU A 200 -1.43 -4.01 33.17
C LEU A 200 -2.27 -3.43 34.32
N LEU A 201 -3.08 -2.40 34.05
CA LEU A 201 -3.95 -1.78 35.05
C LEU A 201 -4.98 -2.77 35.60
N LEU A 202 -5.62 -3.56 34.73
CA LEU A 202 -6.56 -4.61 35.14
C LEU A 202 -5.88 -5.66 36.03
N LYS A 203 -4.67 -6.08 35.67
CA LYS A 203 -3.89 -7.04 36.47
C LYS A 203 -3.57 -6.48 37.85
N VAL A 204 -3.14 -5.22 37.94
CA VAL A 204 -2.87 -4.55 39.22
C VAL A 204 -4.13 -4.45 40.07
N GLU A 205 -5.26 -4.03 39.49
CA GLU A 205 -6.52 -3.91 40.22
C GLU A 205 -7.00 -5.26 40.78
N ILE A 206 -6.90 -6.33 39.97
CA ILE A 206 -7.24 -7.69 40.39
C ILE A 206 -6.31 -8.15 41.51
N LEU A 207 -5.00 -7.95 41.36
CA LEU A 207 -4.03 -8.30 42.40
C LEU A 207 -4.29 -7.57 43.71
N LEU A 208 -4.62 -6.28 43.67
CA LEU A 208 -4.97 -5.49 44.86
C LEU A 208 -6.27 -5.95 45.52
N LYS A 209 -7.24 -6.49 44.76
CA LYS A 209 -8.49 -7.07 45.29
C LYS A 209 -8.34 -8.48 45.83
N ILE A 210 -7.38 -9.27 45.33
CA ILE A 210 -7.11 -10.65 45.80
C ILE A 210 -6.09 -10.66 46.94
N ALA A 211 -5.15 -9.72 46.96
CA ALA A 211 -4.14 -9.57 48.02
C ALA A 211 -4.59 -8.98 49.38
N PRO A 212 -5.83 -8.51 49.66
CA PRO A 212 -6.19 -8.07 51.00
C PRO A 212 -6.26 -9.23 52.02
N ILE A 213 -5.96 -10.47 51.62
CA ILE A 213 -6.03 -11.65 52.49
C ILE A 213 -4.66 -12.07 53.08
N GLN A 214 -3.51 -11.45 52.72
CA GLN A 214 -2.23 -11.99 53.23
C GLN A 214 -1.02 -11.05 53.37
N LEU A 215 -1.18 -9.81 53.84
CA LEU A 215 -0.04 -9.10 54.43
C LEU A 215 -0.37 -8.56 55.83
N PRO A 216 0.18 -9.13 56.93
CA PRO A 216 0.15 -8.46 58.20
C PRO A 216 1.02 -7.20 58.11
N LEU A 217 0.43 -6.06 58.47
CA LEU A 217 0.98 -4.69 58.39
C LEU A 217 2.21 -4.43 59.32
N ALA A 218 2.96 -5.45 59.72
CA ALA A 218 3.89 -5.38 60.86
C ALA A 218 5.39 -5.52 60.53
N LYS A 219 5.83 -5.39 59.28
CA LYS A 219 7.27 -5.54 58.92
C LYS A 219 7.87 -4.48 58.00
N LEU A 220 7.43 -3.23 58.12
CA LEU A 220 8.11 -2.11 57.46
C LEU A 220 8.45 -0.97 58.43
N MET A 221 9.03 -1.30 59.60
CA MET A 221 9.79 -0.37 60.44
C MET A 221 10.78 -1.15 61.32
N ILE A 222 11.88 -1.65 60.74
CA ILE A 222 13.22 -1.75 61.36
C ILE A 222 14.25 -1.70 60.23
#